data_AF-A0A2E5R9I0-F1
#
_entry.id   AF-A0A2E5R9I0-F1
#
_cell.length_a   1.000
_cell.length_b   1.000
_cell.length_c   1.000
_cell.angle_alpha   90.00
_cell.angle_beta   90.00
_cell.angle_gamma   90.00
#
_symmetry.space_group_name_H-M   'P 1'
#
loop_
_entity.id
_entity.type
_entity.pdbx_description
1 polymer ?
#
loop_
_entity_poly.entity_id
_entity_poly.type
_entity_poly.pdbx_seq_one_letter_code
_entity_poly.pdbx_strand_id
1 'polypeptide(L)'
;MFKKFLSSKVLLSCLALSLLAGACGSDDGGTVQEIGASSGSGSGSGSGSGSGSGSGSGSGSGSGSASGSASGSGSASASAPSGSSSASGYASASASGSGSASGSGSASGSASAPSSVMETGDFGSDDGYAYASDVSSHRLVPADVCDINGLLPKDAAIDYDAIHAIYKDGVNSVKSDGSVRTIGGFAVGEGKKHGVDTYFGTATPLHDFVISAIEGTGEFEGEADLVRRQGIQKGIQNAIMVAWTVHEINAALAKGADGNYDPASGAPHNWDEGWAFYAGSEPGCSAFATADKRGKDFGTLTTDGESVANANIRSAFQSGRDALVAGDQAGAQA
;
A
#
# COMPACT_ATOMS: atom_id res chain seq x y z
N MET A 1 8.10 29.38 15.36
CA MET A 1 8.49 28.06 14.78
C MET A 1 7.96 26.85 15.55
N PHE A 2 7.70 26.94 16.86
CA PHE A 2 7.18 25.80 17.65
C PHE A 2 5.70 25.41 17.40
N LYS A 3 4.86 26.32 16.90
CA LYS A 3 3.43 26.03 16.65
C LYS A 3 3.16 25.16 15.40
N LYS A 4 3.99 25.25 14.35
CA LYS A 4 3.82 24.47 13.10
C LYS A 4 4.17 22.98 13.29
N PHE A 5 5.20 22.68 14.08
CA PHE A 5 5.60 21.30 14.39
C PHE A 5 4.58 20.55 15.27
N LEU A 6 3.82 21.27 16.10
CA LEU A 6 2.83 20.67 16.99
C LEU A 6 1.55 20.29 16.23
N SER A 7 1.13 21.07 15.21
CA SER A 7 -0.02 20.73 14.36
C SER A 7 0.20 19.50 13.49
N SER A 8 1.42 19.28 12.96
CA SER A 8 1.73 18.11 12.12
C SER A 8 1.69 16.79 12.91
N LYS A 9 2.18 16.79 14.15
CA LYS A 9 2.13 15.61 15.04
C LYS A 9 0.71 15.29 15.52
N VAL A 10 -0.13 16.32 15.71
CA VAL A 10 -1.54 16.15 16.09
C VAL A 10 -2.37 15.63 14.90
N LEU A 11 -2.08 16.06 13.67
CA LEU A 11 -2.77 15.55 12.47
C LEU A 11 -2.42 14.08 12.19
N LEU A 12 -1.14 13.70 12.35
CA LEU A 12 -0.67 12.32 12.20
C LEU A 12 -1.21 11.40 13.32
N SER A 13 -1.32 11.92 14.54
CA SER A 13 -1.96 11.23 15.67
C SER A 13 -3.47 11.06 15.50
N CYS A 14 -4.16 12.02 14.85
CA CYS A 14 -5.59 11.90 14.56
C CYS A 14 -5.85 10.91 13.42
N LEU A 15 -4.96 10.80 12.42
CA LEU A 15 -5.09 9.82 11.33
C LEU A 15 -4.88 8.38 11.85
N ALA A 16 -3.88 8.16 12.71
CA ALA A 16 -3.61 6.83 13.29
C ALA A 16 -4.67 6.38 14.31
N LEU A 17 -5.24 7.29 15.11
CA LEU A 17 -6.25 6.95 16.13
C LEU A 17 -7.66 6.79 15.55
N SER A 18 -7.98 7.47 14.44
CA SER A 18 -9.28 7.30 13.74
C SER A 18 -9.35 6.03 12.88
N LEU A 19 -8.21 5.51 12.43
CA LEU A 19 -8.12 4.22 11.73
C LEU A 19 -8.36 3.01 12.65
N LEU A 20 -8.03 3.10 13.95
CA LEU A 20 -8.27 2.02 14.91
C LEU A 20 -9.70 2.04 15.52
N ALA A 21 -10.29 3.23 15.72
CA ALA A 21 -11.61 3.35 16.37
C ALA A 21 -12.82 3.21 15.43
N GLY A 22 -12.64 3.42 14.11
CA GLY A 22 -13.70 3.24 13.10
C GLY A 22 -13.79 1.84 12.48
N ALA A 23 -12.93 0.91 12.91
CA ALA A 23 -12.75 -0.39 12.27
C ALA A 23 -13.66 -1.50 12.80
N CYS A 24 -14.51 -1.27 13.81
CA CYS A 24 -15.53 -2.24 14.22
C CYS A 24 -16.87 -1.98 13.52
N GLY A 25 -16.84 -1.78 12.20
CA GLY A 25 -18.01 -1.87 11.36
C GLY A 25 -18.13 -3.29 10.84
N SER A 26 -19.10 -4.06 11.35
CA SER A 26 -19.64 -5.19 10.59
C SER A 26 -20.02 -4.70 9.20
N ASP A 27 -19.83 -5.54 8.20
CA ASP A 27 -19.91 -5.21 6.77
C ASP A 27 -21.31 -4.78 6.26
N ASP A 28 -22.22 -4.43 7.16
CA ASP A 28 -23.48 -3.75 6.91
C ASP A 28 -23.46 -2.48 7.75
N GLY A 29 -23.29 -1.31 7.11
CA GLY A 29 -23.15 0.02 7.72
C GLY A 29 -23.77 0.14 9.11
N GLY A 30 -22.95 -0.09 10.14
CA GLY A 30 -23.34 0.06 11.52
C GLY A 30 -23.72 1.51 11.75
N THR A 31 -24.98 1.76 12.12
CA THR A 31 -25.48 3.11 12.42
C THR A 31 -24.52 3.80 13.39
N VAL A 32 -24.06 4.99 13.00
CA VAL A 32 -23.17 5.83 13.80
C VAL A 32 -23.78 6.01 15.19
N GLN A 33 -23.11 5.50 16.22
CA GLN A 33 -23.49 5.75 17.59
C GLN A 33 -22.88 7.08 18.00
N GLU A 34 -23.71 8.13 18.04
CA GLU A 34 -23.35 9.46 18.50
C GLU A 34 -22.75 9.38 19.93
N ILE A 35 -21.45 9.62 20.05
CA ILE A 35 -20.75 9.71 21.34
C ILE A 35 -21.08 11.07 21.94
N GLY A 36 -22.28 11.22 22.54
CA GLY A 36 -22.70 12.52 23.05
C GLY A 36 -24.06 12.66 23.73
N ALA A 37 -24.81 11.58 23.99
CA ALA A 37 -26.06 11.69 24.75
C ALA A 37 -25.91 11.05 26.14
N SER A 38 -25.71 11.90 27.15
CA SER A 38 -25.76 11.56 28.56
C SER A 38 -27.08 10.85 28.94
N SER A 39 -26.95 9.70 29.59
CA SER A 39 -27.88 9.10 30.58
C SER A 39 -29.38 9.19 30.29
N GLY A 40 -29.94 8.10 29.76
CA GLY A 40 -31.37 7.81 29.81
C GLY A 40 -31.60 6.30 29.71
N SER A 41 -31.87 5.65 30.85
CA SER A 41 -32.28 4.25 30.91
C SER A 41 -33.55 4.04 30.10
N GLY A 42 -33.47 3.28 29.01
CA GLY A 42 -34.61 2.88 28.19
C GLY A 42 -34.59 1.38 27.94
N SER A 43 -35.27 0.62 28.81
CA SER A 43 -35.55 -0.80 28.60
C SER A 43 -36.49 -0.95 27.40
N GLY A 44 -35.99 -1.51 26.30
CA GLY A 44 -36.79 -1.87 25.12
C GLY A 44 -36.73 -3.37 24.87
N SER A 45 -37.64 -4.12 25.50
CA SER A 45 -37.87 -5.53 25.20
C SER A 45 -38.61 -5.66 23.87
N GLY A 46 -37.91 -6.08 22.81
CA GLY A 46 -38.51 -6.41 21.51
C GLY A 46 -38.53 -7.91 21.29
N SER A 47 -39.64 -8.57 21.64
CA SER A 47 -39.91 -9.97 21.32
C SER A 47 -40.29 -10.10 19.85
N GLY A 48 -39.46 -10.76 19.05
CA GLY A 48 -39.77 -11.15 17.67
C GLY A 48 -39.77 -12.66 17.52
N SER A 49 -40.96 -13.27 17.65
CA SER A 49 -41.18 -14.69 17.38
C SER A 49 -41.26 -14.93 15.88
N GLY A 50 -40.33 -15.70 15.32
CA GLY A 50 -40.38 -16.20 13.94
C GLY A 50 -40.24 -17.71 13.92
N SER A 51 -41.38 -18.41 13.90
CA SER A 51 -41.47 -19.86 13.73
C SER A 51 -41.27 -20.23 12.26
N GLY A 52 -40.34 -21.15 11.96
CA GLY A 52 -40.19 -21.78 10.65
C GLY A 52 -39.71 -23.22 10.83
N SER A 53 -40.63 -24.17 10.59
CA SER A 53 -40.47 -25.61 10.83
C SER A 53 -39.98 -26.36 9.59
N GLY A 54 -39.09 -27.34 9.81
CA GLY A 54 -38.93 -28.58 9.01
C GLY A 54 -38.27 -28.44 7.62
N SER A 55 -37.51 -29.40 7.09
CA SER A 55 -37.37 -30.82 7.41
C SER A 55 -36.02 -31.33 6.86
N GLY A 56 -35.40 -32.29 7.55
CA GLY A 56 -34.19 -32.95 7.07
C GLY A 56 -34.43 -33.99 5.98
N SER A 57 -33.33 -34.44 5.37
CA SER A 57 -33.12 -35.82 4.91
C SER A 57 -31.63 -36.01 4.66
N GLY A 58 -31.01 -36.87 5.45
CA GLY A 58 -29.67 -37.38 5.17
C GLY A 58 -29.71 -38.47 4.11
N SER A 59 -28.55 -38.73 3.51
CA SER A 59 -28.16 -40.03 2.99
C SER A 59 -26.64 -40.03 2.86
N GLY A 60 -25.99 -40.80 3.74
CA GLY A 60 -24.61 -41.19 3.55
C GLY A 60 -24.51 -42.33 2.53
N SER A 61 -23.34 -42.46 1.92
CA SER A 61 -22.79 -43.73 1.42
C SER A 61 -21.29 -43.54 1.26
N GLY A 62 -20.52 -44.22 2.11
CA GLY A 62 -19.10 -44.42 1.90
C GLY A 62 -18.86 -45.68 1.08
N SER A 63 -17.74 -45.71 0.38
CA SER A 63 -17.00 -46.93 0.06
C SER A 63 -15.62 -46.54 -0.43
N GLY A 64 -14.60 -46.95 0.31
CA GLY A 64 -13.21 -46.80 -0.08
C GLY A 64 -12.79 -47.83 -1.12
N SER A 65 -11.57 -47.66 -1.63
CA SER A 65 -10.70 -48.73 -2.09
C SER A 65 -9.25 -48.23 -2.06
N ALA A 66 -8.42 -48.97 -1.35
CA ALA A 66 -6.98 -48.84 -1.31
C ALA A 66 -6.32 -49.71 -2.39
N SER A 67 -5.14 -49.30 -2.87
CA SER A 67 -3.95 -50.08 -3.27
C SER A 67 -3.15 -49.26 -4.28
N GLY A 68 -1.91 -48.87 -3.97
CA GLY A 68 -0.69 -49.63 -4.32
C GLY A 68 -0.26 -49.26 -5.75
N SER A 69 0.87 -48.62 -6.01
CA SER A 69 2.20 -49.23 -5.88
C SER A 69 3.33 -48.21 -6.08
N ALA A 70 4.47 -48.53 -5.49
CA ALA A 70 5.75 -47.86 -5.59
C ALA A 70 6.40 -47.93 -6.98
N SER A 71 7.24 -46.94 -7.30
CA SER A 71 8.54 -46.99 -8.02
C SER A 71 9.07 -45.55 -8.00
N GLY A 72 10.27 -45.17 -7.55
CA GLY A 72 11.50 -45.93 -7.36
C GLY A 72 12.56 -45.50 -8.39
N SER A 73 13.15 -44.31 -8.22
CA SER A 73 14.48 -43.90 -8.72
C SER A 73 14.71 -42.45 -8.31
N GLY A 74 15.67 -42.03 -7.48
CA GLY A 74 16.99 -42.59 -7.23
C GLY A 74 18.03 -41.83 -8.03
N SER A 75 18.56 -40.73 -7.48
CA SER A 75 19.91 -40.19 -7.73
C SER A 75 20.28 -39.17 -6.65
N ALA A 76 21.07 -39.63 -5.69
CA ALA A 76 22.02 -38.83 -4.90
C ALA A 76 23.20 -38.43 -5.82
N SER A 77 24.14 -37.52 -5.58
CA SER A 77 24.70 -36.72 -4.49
C SER A 77 25.35 -35.50 -5.22
N ALA A 78 25.97 -34.46 -4.66
CA ALA A 78 26.76 -34.32 -3.45
C ALA A 78 27.01 -32.84 -3.12
N SER A 79 27.17 -32.63 -1.82
CA SER A 79 27.78 -31.57 -1.03
C SER A 79 28.77 -30.58 -1.67
N ALA A 80 28.65 -29.33 -1.20
CA ALA A 80 29.63 -28.24 -1.21
C ALA A 80 30.98 -28.63 -0.54
N PRO A 81 32.05 -27.79 -0.57
CA PRO A 81 32.13 -26.65 0.37
C PRO A 81 32.93 -25.38 -0.06
N SER A 82 32.54 -24.27 0.55
CA SER A 82 33.34 -23.21 1.23
C SER A 82 34.44 -22.37 0.56
N GLY A 83 34.34 -21.06 0.81
CA GLY A 83 35.44 -20.07 0.95
C GLY A 83 35.74 -19.28 -0.33
N SER A 84 36.03 -17.98 -0.34
CA SER A 84 36.21 -16.93 0.67
C SER A 84 36.46 -15.62 -0.08
N SER A 85 35.98 -14.50 0.49
CA SER A 85 36.63 -13.18 0.55
C SER A 85 36.99 -12.38 -0.74
N SER A 86 36.61 -11.09 -0.66
CA SER A 86 37.36 -9.90 -1.08
C SER A 86 37.12 -9.32 -2.49
N ALA A 87 36.38 -8.21 -2.47
CA ALA A 87 36.83 -6.86 -2.82
C ALA A 87 37.56 -6.59 -4.16
N SER A 88 37.05 -5.52 -4.79
CA SER A 88 37.73 -4.49 -5.58
C SER A 88 37.93 -4.71 -7.07
N GLY A 89 37.58 -3.65 -7.82
CA GLY A 89 38.25 -3.28 -9.06
C GLY A 89 37.44 -3.52 -10.33
N TYR A 90 36.59 -2.56 -10.72
CA TYR A 90 36.41 -2.28 -12.14
C TYR A 90 37.24 -1.06 -12.49
N ALA A 91 38.48 -1.32 -12.91
CA ALA A 91 39.16 -0.47 -13.87
C ALA A 91 38.89 -1.09 -15.25
N SER A 92 38.36 -0.31 -16.18
CA SER A 92 38.39 -0.65 -17.60
C SER A 92 38.56 0.65 -18.37
N ALA A 93 39.78 0.82 -18.85
CA ALA A 93 40.18 1.81 -19.84
C ALA A 93 39.83 1.33 -21.26
N SER A 94 39.96 2.27 -22.21
CA SER A 94 39.94 2.14 -23.68
C SER A 94 38.56 2.43 -24.30
N ALA A 95 38.40 3.26 -25.33
CA ALA A 95 39.36 3.92 -26.21
C ALA A 95 38.74 5.16 -26.88
N SER A 96 39.61 6.16 -27.09
CA SER A 96 39.79 7.02 -28.26
C SER A 96 38.72 7.05 -29.36
N GLY A 97 38.13 8.22 -29.56
CA GLY A 97 37.42 8.61 -30.77
C GLY A 97 37.57 10.11 -31.00
N SER A 98 38.63 10.50 -31.72
CA SER A 98 38.90 11.86 -32.16
C SER A 98 37.94 12.30 -33.27
N GLY A 99 37.25 13.42 -33.08
CA GLY A 99 36.45 14.08 -34.11
C GLY A 99 36.39 15.57 -33.85
N SER A 100 37.38 16.31 -34.34
CA SER A 100 37.38 17.77 -34.40
C SER A 100 36.47 18.23 -35.53
N ALA A 101 35.47 19.06 -35.21
CA ALA A 101 34.82 19.93 -36.18
C ALA A 101 34.63 21.31 -35.54
N SER A 102 35.47 22.24 -35.99
CA SER A 102 35.39 23.66 -35.67
C SER A 102 34.23 24.29 -36.44
N GLY A 103 33.30 24.92 -35.71
CA GLY A 103 32.25 25.76 -36.27
C GLY A 103 32.09 26.99 -35.40
N SER A 104 32.83 28.05 -35.72
CA SER A 104 32.71 29.37 -35.11
C SER A 104 31.47 30.10 -35.66
N GLY A 105 30.48 30.33 -34.82
CA GLY A 105 29.35 31.21 -35.10
C GLY A 105 28.98 31.99 -33.86
N SER A 106 29.53 33.19 -33.72
CA SER A 106 29.11 34.16 -32.71
C SER A 106 27.80 34.81 -33.14
N ALA A 107 26.73 34.61 -32.37
CA ALA A 107 25.54 35.46 -32.42
C ALA A 107 25.11 35.75 -30.98
N SER A 108 25.28 37.00 -30.58
CA SER A 108 24.76 37.59 -29.36
C SER A 108 23.23 37.68 -29.45
N GLY A 109 22.54 36.95 -28.58
CA GLY A 109 21.10 37.06 -28.34
C GLY A 109 20.81 36.77 -26.88
N SER A 110 20.11 37.68 -26.22
CA SER A 110 19.82 37.70 -24.78
C SER A 110 19.32 36.37 -24.21
N ALA A 111 19.76 36.10 -22.98
CA ALA A 111 19.27 35.04 -22.12
C ALA A 111 17.74 34.98 -22.11
N SER A 112 17.20 33.84 -22.55
CA SER A 112 15.92 33.31 -22.10
C SER A 112 16.21 31.88 -21.71
N ALA A 113 16.02 31.57 -20.43
CA ALA A 113 16.18 30.23 -19.91
C ALA A 113 15.38 29.25 -20.79
N PRO A 114 15.93 28.10 -21.18
CA PRO A 114 15.10 27.05 -21.72
C PRO A 114 14.27 26.51 -20.55
N SER A 115 13.03 26.96 -20.41
CA SER A 115 12.00 26.12 -19.81
C SER A 115 11.77 24.97 -20.77
N SER A 116 12.63 23.95 -20.71
CA SER A 116 12.30 22.63 -21.20
C SER A 116 11.17 22.14 -20.31
N VAL A 117 9.93 22.44 -20.71
CA VAL A 117 8.78 21.67 -20.29
C VAL A 117 9.14 20.24 -20.68
N MET A 118 9.50 19.43 -19.69
CA MET A 118 9.86 18.04 -19.93
C MET A 118 8.68 17.41 -20.67
N GLU A 119 8.97 16.72 -21.77
CA GLU A 119 7.95 15.99 -22.52
C GLU A 119 7.40 14.91 -21.59
N THR A 120 6.24 15.19 -20.99
CA THR A 120 5.51 14.24 -20.16
C THR A 120 5.02 13.13 -21.08
N GLY A 121 5.68 11.97 -21.04
CA GLY A 121 5.14 10.77 -21.66
C GLY A 121 3.75 10.45 -21.13
N ASP A 122 2.94 9.75 -21.91
CA ASP A 122 1.70 9.17 -21.40
C ASP A 122 2.03 7.92 -20.57
N PHE A 123 2.04 8.09 -19.25
CA PHE A 123 2.31 7.02 -18.27
C PHE A 123 1.00 6.34 -17.78
N GLY A 124 -0.13 6.68 -18.40
CA GLY A 124 -1.46 6.24 -18.01
C GLY A 124 -2.02 7.01 -16.81
N SER A 125 -3.16 6.52 -16.32
CA SER A 125 -3.87 7.11 -15.20
C SER A 125 -4.64 6.06 -14.41
N ASP A 126 -4.74 6.23 -13.10
CA ASP A 126 -5.62 5.43 -12.23
C ASP A 126 -6.51 6.36 -11.42
N ASP A 127 -7.80 6.03 -11.34
CA ASP A 127 -8.81 6.76 -10.58
C ASP A 127 -8.75 8.28 -10.75
N GLY A 128 -8.63 8.76 -11.99
CA GLY A 128 -8.61 10.18 -12.31
C GLY A 128 -7.28 10.90 -12.05
N TYR A 129 -6.22 10.20 -11.63
CA TYR A 129 -4.87 10.74 -11.51
C TYR A 129 -4.00 10.28 -12.68
N ALA A 130 -3.53 11.23 -13.50
CA ALA A 130 -2.54 10.96 -14.55
C ALA A 130 -1.12 10.93 -13.98
N TYR A 131 -0.32 9.95 -14.34
CA TYR A 131 1.06 9.85 -13.87
C TYR A 131 2.00 10.78 -14.66
N ALA A 132 3.02 11.34 -14.01
CA ALA A 132 4.09 12.13 -14.62
C ALA A 132 5.39 11.33 -14.84
N SER A 133 5.44 10.08 -14.37
CA SER A 133 6.58 9.17 -14.45
C SER A 133 6.13 7.71 -14.61
N ASP A 134 7.04 6.85 -15.06
CA ASP A 134 6.76 5.42 -15.19
C ASP A 134 6.80 4.72 -13.82
N VAL A 135 5.62 4.57 -13.22
CA VAL A 135 5.40 3.78 -12.01
C VAL A 135 4.58 2.52 -12.28
N SER A 136 4.59 2.02 -13.52
CA SER A 136 3.77 0.88 -13.98
C SER A 136 3.84 -0.34 -13.06
N SER A 137 5.04 -0.72 -12.59
CA SER A 137 5.19 -1.84 -11.65
C SER A 137 4.66 -1.54 -10.25
N HIS A 138 4.72 -0.29 -9.77
CA HIS A 138 4.23 0.08 -8.43
C HIS A 138 2.70 0.08 -8.37
N ARG A 139 2.04 0.44 -9.48
CA ARG A 139 0.58 0.44 -9.61
C ARG A 139 -0.04 -0.94 -9.35
N LEU A 140 0.76 -2.00 -9.50
CA LEU A 140 0.35 -3.38 -9.28
C LEU A 140 0.46 -3.85 -7.81
N VAL A 141 0.99 -3.06 -6.88
CA VAL A 141 1.04 -3.48 -5.46
C VAL A 141 -0.36 -3.75 -4.88
N PRO A 142 -1.39 -2.93 -5.14
CA PRO A 142 -2.75 -3.24 -4.70
C PRO A 142 -3.33 -4.55 -5.25
N ALA A 143 -2.79 -5.11 -6.35
CA ALA A 143 -3.22 -6.42 -6.84
C ALA A 143 -2.84 -7.56 -5.86
N ASP A 144 -1.67 -7.49 -5.21
CA ASP A 144 -1.32 -8.45 -4.13
C ASP A 144 -2.31 -8.34 -2.95
N VAL A 145 -2.82 -7.14 -2.69
CA VAL A 145 -3.87 -6.91 -1.67
C VAL A 145 -5.20 -7.52 -2.10
N CYS A 146 -5.56 -7.45 -3.39
CA CYS A 146 -6.71 -8.16 -3.92
C CYS A 146 -6.57 -9.68 -3.79
N ASP A 147 -5.41 -10.23 -4.12
CA ASP A 147 -5.16 -11.67 -4.02
C ASP A 147 -5.31 -12.15 -2.57
N ILE A 148 -4.72 -11.43 -1.60
CA ILE A 148 -4.92 -11.72 -0.17
C ILE A 148 -6.39 -11.59 0.24
N ASN A 149 -7.08 -10.53 -0.19
CA ASN A 149 -8.50 -10.33 0.13
C ASN A 149 -9.39 -11.46 -0.43
N GLY A 150 -9.03 -12.03 -1.59
CA GLY A 150 -9.70 -13.19 -2.16
C GLY A 150 -9.56 -14.47 -1.32
N LEU A 151 -8.50 -14.55 -0.50
CA LEU A 151 -8.23 -15.66 0.42
C LEU A 151 -8.82 -15.46 1.83
N LEU A 152 -9.63 -14.42 2.02
CA LEU A 152 -10.24 -14.05 3.30
C LEU A 152 -11.78 -14.23 3.28
N PRO A 153 -12.29 -15.47 3.06
CA PRO A 153 -13.73 -15.74 3.08
C PRO A 153 -14.34 -15.48 4.47
N LYS A 154 -15.67 -15.26 4.49
CA LYS A 154 -16.45 -15.04 5.73
C LYS A 154 -17.01 -16.32 6.31
N ASP A 155 -17.19 -17.33 5.47
CA ASP A 155 -18.04 -18.49 5.69
C ASP A 155 -17.35 -19.81 5.30
N ALA A 156 -16.04 -19.76 5.07
CA ALA A 156 -15.19 -20.90 4.77
C ALA A 156 -13.85 -20.79 5.52
N ALA A 157 -13.09 -21.88 5.54
CA ALA A 157 -11.74 -21.88 6.11
C ALA A 157 -10.82 -20.92 5.34
N ILE A 158 -9.97 -20.21 6.08
CA ILE A 158 -8.98 -19.28 5.54
C ILE A 158 -7.68 -20.03 5.25
N ASP A 159 -7.11 -19.83 4.05
CA ASP A 159 -5.79 -20.35 3.68
C ASP A 159 -4.70 -19.38 4.15
N TYR A 160 -4.33 -19.49 5.43
CA TYR A 160 -3.32 -18.63 6.04
C TYR A 160 -1.92 -18.82 5.42
N ASP A 161 -1.59 -20.02 4.96
CA ASP A 161 -0.30 -20.30 4.33
C ASP A 161 -0.17 -19.57 2.99
N ALA A 162 -1.23 -19.60 2.17
CA ALA A 162 -1.26 -18.84 0.91
C ALA A 162 -1.20 -17.33 1.14
N ILE A 163 -1.93 -16.82 2.15
CA ILE A 163 -1.86 -15.40 2.54
C ILE A 163 -0.45 -15.02 2.97
N HIS A 164 0.19 -15.85 3.80
CA HIS A 164 1.55 -15.60 4.26
C HIS A 164 2.54 -15.59 3.09
N ALA A 165 2.41 -16.52 2.13
CA ALA A 165 3.24 -16.55 0.93
C ALA A 165 3.13 -15.25 0.13
N ILE A 166 1.91 -14.77 -0.18
CA ILE A 166 1.73 -13.50 -0.92
C ILE A 166 2.28 -12.32 -0.13
N TYR A 167 2.00 -12.26 1.18
CA TYR A 167 2.48 -11.18 2.04
C TYR A 167 4.01 -11.07 2.04
N LYS A 168 4.70 -12.23 2.11
CA LYS A 168 6.16 -12.29 2.24
C LYS A 168 6.88 -12.18 0.91
N ASP A 169 6.37 -12.84 -0.12
CA ASP A 169 7.08 -13.06 -1.38
C ASP A 169 6.57 -12.15 -2.52
N GLY A 170 5.34 -11.62 -2.39
CA GLY A 170 4.69 -10.80 -3.42
C GLY A 170 4.35 -11.59 -4.68
N VAL A 171 3.52 -11.01 -5.56
CA VAL A 171 3.16 -11.65 -6.85
C VAL A 171 3.24 -10.67 -8.02
N ASN A 172 2.55 -9.54 -7.92
CA ASN A 172 2.19 -8.73 -9.08
C ASN A 172 3.18 -7.58 -9.35
N SER A 173 3.79 -7.00 -8.31
CA SER A 173 4.70 -5.85 -8.44
C SER A 173 6.15 -6.28 -8.71
N VAL A 174 6.42 -6.69 -9.95
CA VAL A 174 7.73 -7.17 -10.40
C VAL A 174 8.62 -6.00 -10.85
N LYS A 175 9.84 -5.91 -10.32
CA LYS A 175 10.83 -4.92 -10.71
C LYS A 175 11.56 -5.34 -12.00
N SER A 176 12.31 -4.41 -12.57
CA SER A 176 13.12 -4.65 -13.78
C SER A 176 14.19 -5.74 -13.62
N ASP A 177 14.68 -5.99 -12.41
CA ASP A 177 15.63 -7.06 -12.09
C ASP A 177 14.97 -8.43 -11.85
N GLY A 178 13.63 -8.51 -11.97
CA GLY A 178 12.83 -9.70 -11.72
C GLY A 178 12.52 -9.95 -10.24
N SER A 179 13.04 -9.15 -9.31
CA SER A 179 12.62 -9.22 -7.91
C SER A 179 11.22 -8.65 -7.72
N VAL A 180 10.45 -9.25 -6.82
CA VAL A 180 9.07 -8.81 -6.54
C VAL A 180 9.07 -7.93 -5.29
N ARG A 181 8.27 -6.86 -5.31
CA ARG A 181 8.00 -6.07 -4.10
C ARG A 181 6.97 -6.79 -3.24
N THR A 182 7.10 -6.67 -1.92
CA THR A 182 6.31 -7.49 -1.00
C THR A 182 5.66 -6.63 0.06
N ILE A 183 4.45 -7.01 0.48
CA ILE A 183 3.71 -6.29 1.52
C ILE A 183 4.49 -6.32 2.84
N GLY A 184 5.12 -7.46 3.16
CA GLY A 184 6.01 -7.58 4.32
C GLY A 184 7.20 -6.62 4.26
N GLY A 185 7.78 -6.41 3.09
CA GLY A 185 8.86 -5.43 2.89
C GLY A 185 8.40 -3.99 3.14
N PHE A 186 7.15 -3.67 2.80
CA PHE A 186 6.55 -2.35 3.07
C PHE A 186 6.15 -2.16 4.54
N ALA A 187 5.86 -3.24 5.25
CA ALA A 187 5.43 -3.22 6.64
C ALA A 187 6.58 -2.92 7.64
N VAL A 188 7.84 -3.06 7.20
CA VAL A 188 9.02 -2.72 8.01
C VAL A 188 9.08 -1.19 8.15
N GLY A 189 8.97 -0.71 9.39
CA GLY A 189 8.94 0.72 9.68
C GLY A 189 10.32 1.37 9.80
N GLU A 190 11.36 0.60 10.15
CA GLU A 190 12.71 1.13 10.35
C GLU A 190 13.25 1.81 9.08
N GLY A 191 13.75 3.04 9.25
CA GLY A 191 14.32 3.83 8.18
C GLY A 191 13.29 4.38 7.17
N LYS A 192 11.99 4.20 7.42
CA LYS A 192 10.93 4.75 6.57
C LYS A 192 10.51 6.14 7.03
N LYS A 193 9.97 6.90 6.08
CA LYS A 193 9.62 8.32 6.28
C LYS A 193 8.18 8.53 6.75
N HIS A 194 7.49 7.50 7.26
CA HIS A 194 6.12 7.60 7.77
C HIS A 194 6.03 7.76 9.30
N GLY A 195 7.10 7.44 10.04
CA GLY A 195 7.21 7.70 11.49
C GLY A 195 6.36 6.82 12.40
N VAL A 196 5.82 5.72 11.87
CA VAL A 196 4.94 4.80 12.62
C VAL A 196 5.76 3.98 13.61
N ASP A 197 6.96 3.56 13.22
CA ASP A 197 7.98 2.95 14.07
C ASP A 197 8.33 3.84 15.27
N THR A 198 8.56 5.13 15.02
CA THR A 198 8.87 6.11 16.06
C THR A 198 7.69 6.31 17.02
N TYR A 199 6.47 6.28 16.51
CA TYR A 199 5.27 6.42 17.34
C TYR A 199 5.05 5.22 18.28
N PHE A 200 5.15 4.00 17.74
CA PHE A 200 4.94 2.77 18.53
C PHE A 200 6.19 2.31 19.30
N GLY A 201 7.36 2.88 19.03
CA GLY A 201 8.60 2.55 19.73
C GLY A 201 9.17 1.17 19.39
N THR A 202 8.78 0.60 18.24
CA THR A 202 9.31 -0.66 17.70
C THR A 202 9.66 -0.49 16.22
N ALA A 203 10.59 -1.29 15.71
CA ALA A 203 11.08 -1.20 14.33
C ALA A 203 10.02 -1.66 13.29
N THR A 204 9.10 -2.54 13.70
CA THR A 204 8.23 -3.30 12.79
C THR A 204 6.76 -3.31 13.22
N PRO A 205 6.17 -2.20 13.73
CA PRO A 205 4.85 -2.25 14.39
C PRO A 205 3.73 -2.77 13.50
N LEU A 206 3.74 -2.41 12.21
CA LEU A 206 2.71 -2.85 11.26
C LEU A 206 2.95 -4.28 10.79
N HIS A 207 4.21 -4.69 10.66
CA HIS A 207 4.58 -6.05 10.33
C HIS A 207 4.21 -7.01 11.46
N ASP A 208 4.59 -6.68 12.69
CA ASP A 208 4.30 -7.49 13.89
C ASP A 208 2.79 -7.70 14.06
N PHE A 209 2.00 -6.63 13.88
CA PHE A 209 0.53 -6.69 13.93
C PHE A 209 -0.03 -7.65 12.88
N VAL A 210 0.31 -7.46 11.60
CA VAL A 210 -0.26 -8.28 10.50
C VAL A 210 0.22 -9.72 10.56
N ILE A 211 1.51 -9.96 10.85
CA ILE A 211 2.03 -11.33 10.99
C ILE A 211 1.38 -12.05 12.15
N SER A 212 1.18 -11.38 13.30
CA SER A 212 0.48 -12.02 14.43
C SER A 212 -0.96 -12.41 14.06
N ALA A 213 -1.65 -11.62 13.22
CA ALA A 213 -2.95 -12.00 12.67
C ALA A 213 -2.86 -13.20 11.71
N ILE A 214 -1.87 -13.24 10.81
CA ILE A 214 -1.65 -14.34 9.85
C ILE A 214 -1.26 -15.65 10.56
N GLU A 215 -0.47 -15.57 11.62
CA GLU A 215 0.03 -16.74 12.36
C GLU A 215 -0.87 -17.15 13.53
N GLY A 216 -1.79 -16.29 13.97
CA GLY A 216 -2.68 -16.56 15.10
C GLY A 216 -1.92 -16.54 16.42
N THR A 217 -0.99 -15.60 16.54
CA THR A 217 -0.12 -15.41 17.69
C THR A 217 -0.35 -14.02 18.29
N GLY A 218 0.33 -13.71 19.40
CA GLY A 218 0.28 -12.37 19.99
C GLY A 218 -1.15 -11.96 20.38
N GLU A 219 -1.59 -10.79 19.93
CA GLU A 219 -2.94 -10.29 20.21
C GLU A 219 -4.06 -11.06 19.49
N PHE A 220 -3.70 -11.93 18.54
CA PHE A 220 -4.63 -12.79 17.81
C PHE A 220 -4.57 -14.25 18.27
N GLU A 221 -3.84 -14.56 19.35
CA GLU A 221 -3.81 -15.91 19.91
C GLU A 221 -5.18 -16.32 20.45
N GLY A 222 -5.71 -17.42 19.92
CA GLY A 222 -7.04 -17.93 20.29
C GLY A 222 -8.22 -17.15 19.71
N GLU A 223 -7.97 -16.12 18.89
CA GLU A 223 -9.02 -15.35 18.24
C GLU A 223 -9.67 -16.10 17.08
N ALA A 224 -10.95 -15.80 16.83
CA ALA A 224 -11.70 -16.40 15.74
C ALA A 224 -11.18 -15.94 14.37
N ASP A 225 -11.34 -16.78 13.34
CA ASP A 225 -10.95 -16.45 11.95
C ASP A 225 -11.54 -15.13 11.46
N LEU A 226 -12.77 -14.80 11.87
CA LEU A 226 -13.40 -13.54 11.51
C LEU A 226 -12.69 -12.31 12.09
N VAL A 227 -12.06 -12.43 13.25
CA VAL A 227 -11.26 -11.36 13.88
C VAL A 227 -9.91 -11.27 13.19
N ARG A 228 -9.23 -12.40 13.04
CA ARG A 228 -7.91 -12.48 12.37
C ARG A 228 -7.96 -11.94 10.95
N ARG A 229 -8.99 -12.31 10.19
CA ARG A 229 -9.28 -11.77 8.86
C ARG A 229 -9.31 -10.25 8.83
N GLN A 230 -9.96 -9.61 9.81
CA GLN A 230 -10.03 -8.16 9.88
C GLN A 230 -8.67 -7.55 10.20
N GLY A 231 -7.89 -8.18 11.08
CA GLY A 231 -6.50 -7.79 11.35
C GLY A 231 -5.64 -7.81 10.09
N ILE A 232 -5.73 -8.89 9.30
CA ILE A 232 -5.00 -9.04 8.03
C ILE A 232 -5.45 -7.97 7.03
N GLN A 233 -6.74 -7.95 6.68
CA GLN A 233 -7.25 -7.06 5.63
C GLN A 233 -7.02 -5.58 5.99
N LYS A 234 -7.40 -5.15 7.19
CA LYS A 234 -7.31 -3.74 7.58
C LYS A 234 -5.87 -3.33 7.90
N GLY A 235 -5.07 -4.22 8.49
CA GLY A 235 -3.66 -3.97 8.74
C GLY A 235 -2.88 -3.75 7.45
N ILE A 236 -3.16 -4.56 6.42
CA ILE A 236 -2.55 -4.38 5.09
C ILE A 236 -3.10 -3.13 4.40
N GLN A 237 -4.41 -3.11 4.12
CA GLN A 237 -5.02 -2.12 3.24
C GLN A 237 -5.03 -0.71 3.84
N ASN A 238 -5.25 -0.58 5.15
CA ASN A 238 -5.50 0.72 5.79
C ASN A 238 -4.36 1.18 6.70
N ALA A 239 -3.40 0.32 7.04
CA ALA A 239 -2.23 0.72 7.80
C ALA A 239 -0.95 0.66 6.95
N ILE A 240 -0.56 -0.51 6.43
CA ILE A 240 0.68 -0.67 5.65
C ILE A 240 0.66 0.20 4.39
N MET A 241 -0.37 0.07 3.56
CA MET A 241 -0.46 0.83 2.29
C MET A 241 -0.52 2.34 2.51
N VAL A 242 -1.22 2.79 3.55
CA VAL A 242 -1.30 4.21 3.93
C VAL A 242 0.04 4.71 4.47
N ALA A 243 0.71 3.94 5.34
CA ALA A 243 2.03 4.29 5.83
C ALA A 243 3.04 4.38 4.68
N TRP A 244 2.97 3.48 3.71
CA TRP A 244 3.86 3.54 2.55
C TRP A 244 3.56 4.72 1.61
N THR A 245 2.27 5.03 1.40
CA THR A 245 1.87 6.27 0.71
C THR A 245 2.53 7.50 1.34
N VAL A 246 2.49 7.62 2.67
CA VAL A 246 3.13 8.71 3.42
C VAL A 246 4.66 8.66 3.31
N HIS A 247 5.26 7.47 3.30
CA HIS A 247 6.70 7.32 3.07
C HIS A 247 7.13 7.92 1.74
N GLU A 248 6.39 7.63 0.67
CA GLU A 248 6.71 8.09 -0.69
C GLU A 248 6.50 9.59 -0.85
N ILE A 249 5.40 10.15 -0.31
CA ILE A 249 5.19 11.61 -0.28
C ILE A 249 6.36 12.30 0.44
N ASN A 250 6.75 11.81 1.61
CA ASN A 250 7.86 12.41 2.36
C ASN A 250 9.22 12.18 1.69
N ALA A 251 9.38 11.10 0.92
CA ALA A 251 10.57 10.86 0.10
C ALA A 251 10.63 11.85 -1.07
N ALA A 252 9.52 12.07 -1.77
CA ALA A 252 9.39 13.05 -2.83
C ALA A 252 9.72 14.46 -2.34
N LEU A 253 9.11 14.88 -1.22
CA LEU A 253 9.38 16.18 -0.63
C LEU A 253 10.84 16.33 -0.18
N ALA A 254 11.47 15.27 0.35
CA ALA A 254 12.89 15.32 0.68
C ALA A 254 13.76 15.49 -0.58
N LYS A 255 13.48 14.71 -1.64
CA LYS A 255 14.20 14.81 -2.92
C LYS A 255 14.04 16.18 -3.57
N GLY A 256 12.84 16.77 -3.54
CA GLY A 256 12.59 18.10 -4.08
C GLY A 256 13.30 19.19 -3.27
N ALA A 257 13.39 19.05 -1.94
CA ALA A 257 14.19 19.95 -1.11
C ALA A 257 15.69 19.87 -1.43
N ASP A 258 16.18 18.71 -1.87
CA ASP A 258 17.54 18.51 -2.37
C ASP A 258 17.72 18.94 -3.84
N GLY A 259 16.68 19.48 -4.48
CA GLY A 259 16.68 19.91 -5.89
C GLY A 259 16.64 18.78 -6.91
N ASN A 260 16.34 17.55 -6.48
CA ASN A 260 16.24 16.39 -7.37
C ASN A 260 14.82 16.26 -7.94
N TYR A 261 14.62 16.85 -9.12
CA TYR A 261 13.36 16.79 -9.89
C TYR A 261 13.44 15.89 -11.11
N ASP A 262 14.39 14.95 -11.13
CA ASP A 262 14.48 13.97 -12.22
C ASP A 262 13.15 13.18 -12.34
N PRO A 263 12.54 13.10 -13.54
CA PRO A 263 11.23 12.47 -13.68
C PRO A 263 11.27 10.95 -13.52
N ALA A 264 12.42 10.30 -13.69
CA ALA A 264 12.56 8.84 -13.61
C ALA A 264 12.92 8.34 -12.20
N SER A 265 13.46 9.21 -11.35
CA SER A 265 14.03 8.80 -10.05
C SER A 265 13.98 9.87 -8.95
N GLY A 266 13.59 11.09 -9.29
CA GLY A 266 13.53 12.25 -8.42
C GLY A 266 12.19 12.42 -7.71
N ALA A 267 11.90 13.64 -7.29
CA ALA A 267 10.70 13.97 -6.52
C ALA A 267 9.38 13.63 -7.25
N PRO A 268 9.19 13.95 -8.54
CA PRO A 268 7.96 13.58 -9.25
C PRO A 268 7.70 12.07 -9.24
N HIS A 269 8.78 11.27 -9.40
CA HIS A 269 8.67 9.82 -9.42
C HIS A 269 8.16 9.24 -8.10
N ASN A 270 8.75 9.63 -6.95
CA ASN A 270 8.23 9.17 -5.66
C ASN A 270 6.84 9.71 -5.35
N TRP A 271 6.48 10.89 -5.86
CA TRP A 271 5.14 11.41 -5.68
C TRP A 271 4.10 10.53 -6.38
N ASP A 272 4.38 10.13 -7.63
CA ASP A 272 3.59 9.18 -8.38
C ASP A 272 3.54 7.78 -7.75
N GLU A 273 4.66 7.30 -7.20
CA GLU A 273 4.69 6.06 -6.41
C GLU A 273 3.68 6.16 -5.25
N GLY A 274 3.63 7.30 -4.54
CA GLY A 274 2.65 7.55 -3.49
C GLY A 274 1.20 7.32 -3.93
N TRP A 275 0.80 7.82 -5.10
CA TRP A 275 -0.56 7.56 -5.62
C TRP A 275 -0.76 6.09 -6.01
N ALA A 276 0.27 5.44 -6.56
CA ALA A 276 0.23 4.02 -6.90
C ALA A 276 0.01 3.11 -5.67
N PHE A 277 0.52 3.49 -4.49
CA PHE A 277 0.22 2.80 -3.23
C PHE A 277 -1.17 3.14 -2.67
N TYR A 278 -1.64 4.37 -2.86
CA TYR A 278 -2.92 4.82 -2.32
C TYR A 278 -4.13 4.22 -3.05
N ALA A 279 -4.08 4.22 -4.38
CA ALA A 279 -5.12 3.72 -5.28
C ALA A 279 -4.60 2.58 -6.16
N GLY A 280 -3.57 2.88 -6.97
CA GLY A 280 -2.99 1.94 -7.94
C GLY A 280 -3.99 1.45 -8.99
N SER A 281 -3.64 0.39 -9.72
CA SER A 281 -4.51 -0.16 -10.78
C SER A 281 -5.72 -0.92 -10.24
N GLU A 282 -5.72 -1.23 -8.95
CA GLU A 282 -6.77 -1.99 -8.26
C GLU A 282 -7.34 -1.18 -7.07
N PRO A 283 -8.00 -0.03 -7.32
CA PRO A 283 -8.51 0.86 -6.26
C PRO A 283 -9.47 0.15 -5.31
N GLY A 284 -10.20 -0.86 -5.78
CA GLY A 284 -11.14 -1.67 -5.01
C GLY A 284 -10.53 -2.38 -3.80
N CYS A 285 -9.23 -2.64 -3.82
CA CYS A 285 -8.48 -3.32 -2.77
C CYS A 285 -7.52 -2.40 -2.01
N SER A 286 -7.54 -1.10 -2.31
CA SER A 286 -6.61 -0.11 -1.75
C SER A 286 -7.27 0.77 -0.68
N ALA A 287 -6.51 1.69 -0.09
CA ALA A 287 -7.06 2.69 0.84
C ALA A 287 -8.14 3.57 0.19
N PHE A 288 -8.10 3.75 -1.13
CA PHE A 288 -9.11 4.47 -1.91
C PHE A 288 -10.52 3.88 -1.70
N ALA A 289 -10.70 2.57 -1.86
CA ALA A 289 -12.00 1.93 -1.63
C ALA A 289 -12.47 2.02 -0.18
N THR A 290 -11.55 2.01 0.79
CA THR A 290 -11.90 2.24 2.20
C THR A 290 -12.46 3.64 2.39
N ALA A 291 -11.84 4.66 1.79
CA ALA A 291 -12.31 6.04 1.88
C ALA A 291 -13.71 6.20 1.27
N ASP A 292 -14.01 5.58 0.13
CA ASP A 292 -15.35 5.59 -0.46
C ASP A 292 -16.40 4.91 0.43
N LYS A 293 -16.06 3.76 1.02
CA LYS A 293 -16.94 3.08 1.98
C LYS A 293 -17.21 3.96 3.21
N ARG A 294 -16.18 4.63 3.76
CA ARG A 294 -16.36 5.58 4.88
C ARG A 294 -17.18 6.79 4.44
N GLY A 295 -16.94 7.29 3.23
CA GLY A 295 -17.72 8.38 2.64
C GLY A 295 -19.20 8.06 2.63
N LYS A 296 -19.56 6.85 2.19
CA LYS A 296 -20.95 6.36 2.24
C LYS A 296 -21.49 6.31 3.68
N ASP A 297 -20.76 5.70 4.60
CA ASP A 297 -21.22 5.50 5.98
C ASP A 297 -21.43 6.82 6.73
N PHE A 298 -20.64 7.85 6.42
CA PHE A 298 -20.75 9.18 7.02
C PHE A 298 -21.57 10.17 6.18
N GLY A 299 -22.16 9.75 5.06
CA GLY A 299 -22.93 10.64 4.19
C GLY A 299 -22.09 11.77 3.56
N THR A 300 -20.81 11.51 3.31
CA THR A 300 -19.81 12.45 2.76
C THR A 300 -19.35 12.04 1.36
N LEU A 301 -20.26 11.48 0.56
CA LEU A 301 -20.02 11.24 -0.86
C LEU A 301 -20.23 12.53 -1.67
N THR A 302 -19.48 12.67 -2.76
CA THR A 302 -19.76 13.61 -3.84
C THR A 302 -21.01 13.16 -4.61
N THR A 303 -21.48 13.98 -5.53
CA THR A 303 -22.60 13.64 -6.41
C THR A 303 -22.34 12.43 -7.31
N ASP A 304 -21.06 12.15 -7.57
CA ASP A 304 -20.63 11.08 -8.47
C ASP A 304 -20.39 9.75 -7.73
N GLY A 305 -20.63 9.72 -6.41
CA GLY A 305 -20.53 8.52 -5.57
C GLY A 305 -19.14 8.23 -5.01
N GLU A 306 -18.16 9.08 -5.30
CA GLU A 306 -16.83 9.07 -4.68
C GLU A 306 -16.87 9.75 -3.29
N SER A 307 -16.04 9.35 -2.33
CA SER A 307 -15.87 10.12 -1.09
C SER A 307 -15.29 11.51 -1.34
N VAL A 308 -15.77 12.51 -0.60
CA VAL A 308 -15.17 13.85 -0.57
C VAL A 308 -13.69 13.78 -0.16
N ALA A 309 -13.31 12.80 0.67
CA ALA A 309 -11.92 12.56 1.02
C ALA A 309 -11.07 12.18 -0.20
N ASN A 310 -11.48 11.18 -0.99
CA ASN A 310 -10.75 10.80 -2.20
C ASN A 310 -10.66 11.94 -3.21
N ALA A 311 -11.75 12.68 -3.43
CA ALA A 311 -11.75 13.82 -4.34
C ALA A 311 -10.71 14.89 -3.92
N ASN A 312 -10.63 15.20 -2.62
CA ASN A 312 -9.65 16.14 -2.08
C ASN A 312 -8.21 15.61 -2.14
N ILE A 313 -8.01 14.34 -1.79
CA ILE A 313 -6.68 13.70 -1.83
C ILE A 313 -6.19 13.66 -3.27
N ARG A 314 -7.02 13.26 -4.24
CA ARG A 314 -6.68 13.29 -5.67
C ARG A 314 -6.27 14.69 -6.12
N SER A 315 -7.06 15.70 -5.79
CA SER A 315 -6.77 17.10 -6.14
C SER A 315 -5.43 17.57 -5.57
N ALA A 316 -5.14 17.22 -4.31
CA ALA A 316 -3.86 17.52 -3.67
C ALA A 316 -2.69 16.77 -4.34
N PHE A 317 -2.87 15.49 -4.66
CA PHE A 317 -1.87 14.71 -5.39
C PHE A 317 -1.60 15.30 -6.77
N GLN A 318 -2.62 15.66 -7.54
CA GLN A 318 -2.46 16.29 -8.86
C GLN A 318 -1.71 17.63 -8.73
N SER A 319 -2.09 18.47 -7.77
CA SER A 319 -1.45 19.77 -7.54
C SER A 319 0.02 19.61 -7.13
N GLY A 320 0.32 18.69 -6.21
CA GLY A 320 1.69 18.43 -5.77
C GLY A 320 2.56 17.82 -6.86
N ARG A 321 2.01 16.91 -7.67
CA ARG A 321 2.68 16.36 -8.86
C ARG A 321 3.07 17.48 -9.82
N ASP A 322 2.11 18.33 -10.18
CA ASP A 322 2.32 19.41 -11.14
C ASP A 322 3.37 20.42 -10.63
N ALA A 323 3.34 20.72 -9.33
CA ALA A 323 4.36 21.54 -8.68
C ALA A 323 5.75 20.89 -8.75
N LEU A 324 5.88 19.60 -8.41
CA LEU A 324 7.17 18.90 -8.47
C LEU A 324 7.71 18.77 -9.91
N VAL A 325 6.85 18.54 -10.90
CA VAL A 325 7.22 18.54 -12.33
C VAL A 325 7.73 19.93 -12.74
N ALA A 326 7.16 21.00 -12.19
CA ALA A 326 7.61 22.38 -12.41
C ALA A 326 8.84 22.78 -11.58
N GLY A 327 9.38 21.90 -10.74
CA GLY A 327 10.49 22.21 -9.83
C GLY A 327 10.08 23.10 -8.64
N ASP A 328 8.80 23.18 -8.32
CA ASP A 328 8.25 23.99 -7.23
C ASP A 328 8.05 23.16 -5.96
N GLN A 329 9.10 23.09 -5.13
CA GLN A 329 9.03 22.44 -3.82
C GLN A 329 7.98 23.07 -2.90
N ALA A 330 7.82 24.39 -2.93
CA ALA A 330 6.93 25.09 -2.01
C ALA A 330 5.47 24.82 -2.38
N GLY A 331 5.16 24.80 -3.67
CA GLY A 331 3.86 24.39 -4.19
C GLY A 331 3.52 22.94 -3.82
N ALA A 332 4.48 22.03 -3.90
CA ALA A 332 4.27 20.63 -3.51
C ALA A 332 3.99 20.42 -2.00
N GLN A 333 4.45 21.34 -1.15
CA GLN A 333 4.26 21.28 0.31
C GLN A 333 2.95 21.91 0.80
N ALA A 334 2.27 22.70 -0.04
CA ALA A 334 1.13 23.52 0.32
C ALA A 334 -0.17 22.70 0.46
#